data_AF-A0A392MJU8-F1
#
_entry.id   AF-A0A392MJU8-F1
#
_cell.length_a   1.000
_cell.length_b   1.000
_cell.length_c   1.000
_cell.angle_alpha   90.00
_cell.angle_beta   90.00
_cell.angle_gamma   90.00
#
_symmetry.space_group_name_H-M   'P 1'
#
loop_
_entity.id
_entity.type
_entity.pdbx_description
1 polymer ?
#
loop_
_entity_poly.entity_id
_entity_poly.type
_entity_poly.pdbx_seq_one_letter_code
_entity_poly.pdbx_strand_id
1 'polypeptide(L)'
;VEPWTFEQYLGEAVFIPAGCPHQVRNRKSCIKVAMDFVSPENVHECVRLTEEFRLLPKSHRSKEDKLEIKKMALYAADVAIAEATELVGAK
;
A
#
# COMPACT_ATOMS: atom_id res chain seq x y z
N VAL A 1 -3.60 6.34 22.08
CA VAL A 1 -3.00 6.68 20.77
C VAL A 1 -2.07 7.85 21.00
N GLU A 2 -0.81 7.74 20.59
CA GLU A 2 0.17 8.81 20.69
C GLU A 2 0.42 9.38 19.28
N PRO A 3 0.07 10.67 19.03
CA PRO A 3 0.23 11.27 17.71
C PRO A 3 1.65 11.77 17.49
N TRP A 4 2.15 11.63 16.26
CA TRP A 4 3.42 12.18 15.82
C TRP A 4 3.17 13.30 14.81
N THR A 5 3.91 14.39 14.92
CA THR A 5 3.79 15.54 14.00
C THR A 5 5.16 15.92 13.47
N PHE A 6 5.25 16.17 12.17
CA PHE A 6 6.44 16.68 11.51
C PHE A 6 6.04 17.66 10.40
N GLU A 7 6.99 18.48 9.96
CA GLU A 7 6.81 19.39 8.84
C GLU A 7 7.49 18.83 7.59
N GLN A 8 6.80 18.90 6.45
CA GLN A 8 7.36 18.54 5.15
C GLN A 8 7.75 19.83 4.39
N TYR A 9 8.98 19.89 3.90
CA TYR A 9 9.53 20.99 3.11
C TYR A 9 9.64 20.63 1.62
N LEU A 10 9.92 21.64 0.79
CA LEU A 10 10.07 21.47 -0.65
C LEU A 10 11.22 20.50 -0.97
N GLY A 11 10.94 19.50 -1.80
CA GLY A 11 11.92 18.46 -2.19
C GLY A 11 11.93 17.23 -1.30
N GLU A 12 11.19 17.23 -0.18
CA GLU A 12 11.11 16.08 0.71
C GLU A 12 10.03 15.08 0.26
N ALA A 13 10.38 13.79 0.34
CA ALA A 13 9.44 12.69 0.21
C ALA A 13 9.02 12.20 1.60
N VAL A 14 7.75 11.84 1.75
CA VAL A 14 7.18 11.30 2.98
C VAL A 14 6.65 9.90 2.69
N PHE A 15 7.16 8.92 3.43
CA PHE A 15 6.67 7.54 3.36
C PHE A 15 5.67 7.31 4.49
N ILE A 16 4.45 6.91 4.13
CA ILE A 16 3.41 6.55 5.09
C ILE A 16 3.20 5.04 5.01
N PRO A 17 3.44 4.28 6.11
CA PRO A 17 3.23 2.84 6.11
C PRO A 17 1.76 2.45 5.91
N ALA A 18 1.53 1.24 5.39
CA ALA A 18 0.20 0.65 5.32
C ALA A 18 -0.47 0.65 6.69
N GLY A 19 -1.75 0.99 6.73
CA GLY A 19 -2.53 1.03 7.97
C GLY A 19 -2.29 2.25 8.87
N CYS A 20 -1.33 3.13 8.55
CA CYS A 20 -1.03 4.31 9.37
C CYS A 20 -2.06 5.44 9.11
N PRO A 21 -2.95 5.75 10.07
CA PRO A 21 -3.89 6.86 9.92
C PRO A 21 -3.13 8.17 10.02
N HIS A 22 -3.34 9.08 9.07
CA HIS A 22 -2.64 10.35 9.01
C HIS A 22 -3.56 11.49 8.58
N GLN A 23 -3.20 12.70 8.97
CA GLN A 23 -3.88 13.94 8.57
C GLN A 23 -2.85 14.93 8.04
N VAL A 24 -3.21 15.67 7.00
CA VAL A 24 -2.33 16.65 6.36
C VAL A 24 -2.95 18.03 6.44
N ARG A 25 -2.15 19.05 6.79
CA ARG A 25 -2.52 20.46 6.73
C ARG A 25 -1.47 21.23 5.94
N ASN A 26 -1.90 22.00 4.94
CA ASN A 26 -1.03 22.91 4.19
C ASN A 26 -0.82 24.20 5.00
N ARG A 27 0.43 24.52 5.36
CA ARG A 27 0.79 25.77 6.06
C ARG A 27 0.96 26.97 5.10
N LYS A 28 1.18 26.69 3.82
CA LYS A 28 1.31 27.64 2.71
C LYS A 28 0.64 27.03 1.47
N SER A 29 0.54 27.78 0.36
CA SER A 29 0.14 27.19 -0.92
C SER A 29 1.15 26.12 -1.34
N CYS A 30 0.66 24.91 -1.60
CA CYS A 30 1.48 23.74 -1.90
C CYS A 30 0.87 22.93 -3.05
N ILE A 31 1.72 22.34 -3.88
CA ILE A 31 1.37 21.27 -4.82
C ILE A 31 2.09 20.00 -4.34
N LYS A 32 1.39 18.86 -4.32
CA LYS A 32 1.94 17.57 -3.91
C LYS A 32 1.57 16.52 -4.95
N VAL A 33 2.47 15.57 -5.17
CA VAL A 33 2.21 14.34 -5.94
C VAL A 33 2.28 13.18 -4.95
N ALA A 34 1.30 12.29 -5.01
CA ALA A 34 1.23 11.11 -4.16
C ALA A 34 0.98 9.87 -5.03
N MET A 35 1.56 8.76 -4.61
CA MET A 35 1.36 7.45 -5.21
C MET A 35 1.29 6.42 -4.09
N ASP A 36 0.29 5.55 -4.17
CA ASP A 36 0.16 4.40 -3.30
C ASP A 36 0.88 3.21 -3.93
N PHE A 37 1.55 2.40 -3.11
CA PHE A 37 2.22 1.17 -3.55
C PHE A 37 2.07 0.07 -2.49
N VAL A 38 2.22 -1.18 -2.92
CA VAL A 38 2.25 -2.36 -2.03
C VAL A 38 3.67 -2.87 -1.99
N SER A 39 4.28 -2.88 -0.79
CA SER A 39 5.60 -3.46 -0.60
C SER A 39 5.48 -4.91 -0.09
N PRO A 40 6.43 -5.80 -0.41
CA PRO A 40 6.45 -7.17 0.12
C PRO A 40 6.45 -7.22 1.64
N GLU A 41 7.15 -6.30 2.31
CA GLU A 41 7.29 -6.25 3.77
C GLU A 41 5.95 -6.01 4.47
N ASN A 42 5.09 -5.20 3.86
CA ASN A 42 3.81 -4.79 4.45
C ASN A 42 2.58 -5.46 3.80
N VAL A 43 2.78 -6.44 2.90
CA VAL A 43 1.66 -7.08 2.17
C VAL A 43 0.63 -7.71 3.11
N HIS A 44 1.09 -8.27 4.24
CA HIS A 44 0.24 -8.87 5.26
C HIS A 44 -0.73 -7.85 5.89
N GLU A 45 -0.25 -6.64 6.13
CA GLU A 45 -1.04 -5.54 6.69
C GLU A 45 -2.07 -5.05 5.67
N CYS A 46 -1.68 -4.94 4.40
CA CYS A 46 -2.61 -4.62 3.32
C CYS A 46 -3.73 -5.67 3.20
N VAL A 47 -3.41 -6.97 3.30
CA VAL A 47 -4.41 -8.05 3.30
C VAL A 47 -5.37 -7.91 4.48
N ARG A 48 -4.85 -7.66 5.70
CA ARG A 48 -5.67 -7.47 6.89
C ARG A 48 -6.67 -6.32 6.71
N LEU A 49 -6.20 -5.17 6.24
CA LEU A 49 -7.03 -3.99 6.00
C LEU A 49 -8.10 -4.24 4.92
N THR A 50 -7.77 -4.96 3.84
CA THR A 50 -8.76 -5.35 2.83
C THR A 50 -9.88 -6.21 3.43
N GLU A 51 -9.57 -7.15 4.32
CA GLU A 51 -10.60 -7.97 4.98
C GLU A 51 -11.44 -7.12 5.97
N GLU A 52 -10.84 -6.17 6.70
CA GLU A 52 -11.58 -5.22 7.55
C GLU A 52 -12.54 -4.35 6.73
N PHE A 53 -12.11 -3.83 5.58
CA PHE A 53 -12.95 -3.01 4.70
C PHE A 53 -14.14 -3.78 4.11
N ARG A 54 -14.04 -5.09 3.94
CA ARG A 54 -15.17 -5.92 3.49
C ARG A 54 -16.32 -5.96 4.49
N LEU A 55 -16.04 -5.74 5.77
CA LEU A 55 -17.03 -5.67 6.84
C LEU A 55 -17.84 -4.36 6.80
N LEU A 56 -17.38 -3.35 6.07
CA LEU A 56 -18.07 -2.06 5.97
C LEU A 56 -19.42 -2.19 5.24
N PRO A 57 -20.37 -1.25 5.43
CA PRO A 57 -21.64 -1.24 4.70
C PRO A 57 -21.46 -1.21 3.18
N LYS A 58 -22.41 -1.76 2.42
CA LYS A 58 -22.35 -1.83 0.94
C LYS A 58 -22.17 -0.46 0.26
N SER A 59 -22.73 0.59 0.85
CA SER A 59 -22.63 1.97 0.34
C SER A 59 -21.36 2.72 0.78
N HIS A 60 -20.50 2.09 1.58
CA HIS A 60 -19.31 2.75 2.10
C HIS A 60 -18.20 2.80 1.03
N ARG A 61 -17.72 4.00 0.70
CA ARG A 61 -16.69 4.24 -0.34
C ARG A 61 -15.40 3.44 -0.20
N SER A 62 -15.05 3.05 1.03
CA SER A 62 -13.82 2.28 1.30
C SER A 62 -14.01 0.78 1.19
N LYS A 63 -15.23 0.28 0.92
CA LYS A 63 -15.51 -1.15 0.77
C LYS A 63 -15.01 -1.72 -0.55
N GLU A 64 -14.86 -0.87 -1.56
CA GLU A 64 -14.33 -1.23 -2.87
C GLU A 64 -12.91 -1.80 -2.75
N ASP A 65 -12.65 -2.92 -3.41
CA ASP A 65 -11.31 -3.52 -3.48
C ASP A 65 -10.44 -2.71 -4.46
N LYS A 66 -9.81 -1.67 -3.95
CA LYS A 66 -9.00 -0.74 -4.77
C LYS A 66 -7.61 -1.29 -5.12
N LEU A 67 -7.08 -2.14 -4.25
CA LEU A 67 -5.71 -2.63 -4.37
C LEU A 67 -5.64 -3.96 -5.12
N GLU A 68 -6.69 -4.79 -5.08
CA GLU A 68 -6.72 -6.09 -5.74
C GLU A 68 -5.52 -6.98 -5.33
N ILE A 69 -5.17 -6.96 -4.03
CA ILE A 69 -3.93 -7.57 -3.51
C ILE A 69 -3.84 -9.07 -3.84
N LYS A 70 -4.97 -9.77 -3.81
CA LYS A 70 -5.01 -11.21 -4.17
C LYS A 70 -4.56 -11.44 -5.61
N LYS A 71 -4.95 -10.56 -6.53
CA LYS A 71 -4.53 -10.59 -7.93
C LYS A 71 -3.03 -10.30 -8.05
N MET A 72 -2.54 -9.28 -7.34
CA MET A 72 -1.10 -8.97 -7.29
C MET A 72 -0.27 -10.16 -6.78
N ALA A 73 -0.73 -10.84 -5.72
CA ALA A 73 -0.06 -12.00 -5.16
C ALA A 73 0.01 -13.18 -6.14
N LEU A 74 -1.05 -13.41 -6.92
CA LEU A 74 -1.05 -14.44 -7.97
C LEU A 74 0.01 -14.14 -9.04
N TYR A 75 0.08 -12.91 -9.54
CA TYR A 75 1.10 -12.53 -10.53
C TYR A 75 2.52 -12.58 -9.95
N ALA A 76 2.71 -12.16 -8.70
CA ALA A 76 4.00 -12.25 -8.03
C ALA A 76 4.47 -13.71 -7.89
N ALA A 77 3.54 -14.63 -7.56
CA ALA A 77 3.85 -16.06 -7.49
C ALA A 77 4.19 -16.65 -8.88
N ASP A 78 3.46 -16.27 -9.92
CA ASP A 78 3.72 -16.70 -11.31
C ASP A 78 5.13 -16.28 -11.76
N VAL A 79 5.50 -15.02 -11.54
CA VAL A 79 6.84 -14.50 -11.84
C VAL A 79 7.91 -15.25 -11.04
N ALA A 80 7.70 -15.46 -9.73
CA ALA A 80 8.66 -16.17 -8.90
C ALA A 80 8.87 -17.63 -9.33
N ILE A 81 7.80 -18.32 -9.78
CA ILE A 81 7.88 -19.70 -10.29
C ILE A 81 8.64 -19.73 -11.62
N ALA A 82 8.40 -18.77 -12.51
CA ALA A 82 9.11 -18.67 -13.78
C ALA A 82 10.62 -18.47 -13.55
N GLU A 83 10.98 -17.49 -12.72
CA GLU A 83 12.38 -17.21 -12.36
C GLU A 83 13.05 -18.43 -11.70
N ALA A 84 12.37 -19.09 -10.76
CA ALA A 84 12.90 -20.29 -10.11
C ALA A 84 13.10 -21.44 -11.11
N THR A 85 12.18 -21.61 -12.05
CA THR A 85 12.26 -22.66 -13.08
C THR A 85 13.44 -22.41 -14.03
N GLU A 86 13.67 -21.17 -14.43
CA GLU A 86 14.85 -20.78 -15.22
C GLU A 86 16.15 -21.06 -14.47
N LEU A 87 16.22 -20.66 -13.19
CA LEU A 87 17.41 -20.88 -12.36
C LEU A 87 17.71 -22.37 -12.12
N VAL A 88 16.68 -23.20 -11.96
CA VAL A 88 16.82 -24.65 -11.74
C VAL A 88 17.05 -25.39 -13.06
N GLY A 89 16.46 -24.93 -14.17
CA GLY A 89 16.59 -25.50 -15.51
C GLY A 89 17.85 -25.08 -16.27
N ALA A 90 18.56 -24.03 -15.82
CA ALA A 90 19.87 -23.64 -16.34
C ALA A 90 21.04 -24.54 -15.85
N LYS A 91 20.73 -25.75 -15.38
CA LYS A 91 21.71 -26.81 -15.06
C LYS A 91 21.72 -27.89 -16.12
#